data_AF-A0A7J6PTZ5-F1
#
_entry.id   AF-A0A7J6PTZ5-F1
#
_cell.length_a   1.000
_cell.length_b   1.000
_cell.length_c   1.000
_cell.angle_alpha   90.00
_cell.angle_beta   90.00
_cell.angle_gamma   90.00
#
_symmetry.space_group_name_H-M   'P 1'
#
loop_
_entity.id
_entity.type
_entity.pdbx_description
1 polymer ?
#
loop_
_entity_poly.entity_id
_entity_poly.type
_entity_poly.pdbx_seq_one_letter_code
_entity_poly.pdbx_strand_id
1 'polypeptide(L)'
;SASTNGIAANQKIAKAEACRLILEKYGALQPISAEQWRLADTINGMVISCNIDQAVQKAAEAIGETPTHVWTLFLLNVWRAVLANGDTTMVENLLLALETRTRVDGVPVYLWEAMVDECSNLTDFVYSTGVLQQFLRSAKCEVWNEHSSTWAKWRGLLASERIGVIRRALTERQELGIRPVRVQMKSCVLPIVQVVVPTDLAADHDMGADSMVVLFSADEEFRLDASGESAAVLGVVTSAKRDMDTGMTTVTLKLASKEAEYDARLGAKNLMANEELNCLFLDDTNVT
;
A
#
# COMPACT_ATOMS: atom_id res chain seq x y z
N SER A 1 18.01 7.03 -24.77
CA SER A 1 18.76 6.67 -23.54
C SER A 1 18.14 5.48 -22.80
N ALA A 2 17.67 4.44 -23.52
CA ALA A 2 16.84 3.36 -22.94
C ALA A 2 17.61 2.11 -22.45
N SER A 3 18.93 2.01 -22.64
CA SER A 3 19.70 0.78 -22.35
C SER A 3 20.31 0.69 -20.96
N THR A 4 20.46 1.81 -20.24
CA THR A 4 21.11 1.85 -18.92
C THR A 4 20.19 1.41 -17.79
N ASN A 5 18.87 1.62 -17.92
CA ASN A 5 17.89 1.24 -16.89
C ASN A 5 17.72 -0.29 -16.78
N GLY A 6 17.77 -1.00 -17.91
CA GLY A 6 17.68 -2.47 -17.93
C GLY A 6 18.91 -3.15 -17.30
N ILE A 7 20.10 -2.57 -17.48
CA ILE A 7 21.35 -3.10 -16.89
C ILE A 7 21.36 -2.89 -15.38
N ALA A 8 20.92 -1.73 -14.89
CA ALA A 8 20.83 -1.43 -13.46
C ALA A 8 19.77 -2.28 -12.74
N ALA A 9 18.62 -2.54 -13.38
CA ALA A 9 17.60 -3.45 -12.86
C ALA A 9 18.13 -4.89 -12.77
N ASN A 10 18.79 -5.37 -13.83
CA ASN A 10 19.41 -6.70 -13.84
C ASN A 10 20.51 -6.85 -12.78
N GLN A 11 21.29 -5.81 -12.52
CA GLN A 11 22.32 -5.84 -11.47
C GLN A 11 21.71 -5.88 -10.07
N LYS A 12 20.61 -5.17 -9.81
CA LYS A 12 19.90 -5.22 -8.53
C LYS A 12 19.26 -6.60 -8.30
N ILE A 13 18.64 -7.17 -9.34
CA ILE A 13 18.06 -8.52 -9.30
C ILE A 13 19.16 -9.56 -9.04
N ALA A 14 20.27 -9.50 -9.77
CA ALA A 14 21.41 -10.41 -9.57
C ALA A 14 22.02 -10.29 -8.17
N LYS A 15 22.08 -9.07 -7.61
CA LYS A 15 22.56 -8.85 -6.24
C LYS A 15 21.61 -9.39 -5.19
N ALA A 16 20.30 -9.19 -5.36
CA ALA A 16 19.28 -9.74 -4.48
C ALA A 16 19.32 -11.28 -4.49
N GLU A 17 19.48 -11.88 -5.67
CA GLU A 17 19.58 -13.33 -5.84
C GLU A 17 20.87 -13.89 -5.23
N ALA A 18 22.01 -13.22 -5.41
CA ALA A 18 23.26 -13.60 -4.75
C ALA A 18 23.15 -13.50 -3.22
N CYS A 19 22.51 -12.45 -2.69
CA CYS A 19 22.25 -12.31 -1.26
C CYS A 19 21.33 -13.43 -0.74
N ARG A 20 20.28 -13.79 -1.49
CA ARG A 20 19.38 -14.91 -1.15
C ARG A 20 20.15 -16.22 -1.03
N LEU A 21 20.92 -16.57 -2.06
CA LEU A 21 21.72 -17.81 -2.08
C LEU A 21 22.73 -17.88 -0.93
N ILE A 22 23.33 -16.75 -0.58
CA ILE A 22 24.24 -16.65 0.57
C ILE A 22 23.47 -16.90 1.88
N LEU A 23 22.34 -16.21 2.10
CA LEU A 23 21.56 -16.35 3.31
C LEU A 23 20.96 -17.76 3.48
N GLU A 24 20.55 -18.40 2.38
CA GLU A 24 20.14 -19.81 2.36
C GLU A 24 21.28 -20.74 2.75
N LYS A 25 22.48 -20.53 2.18
CA LYS A 25 23.68 -21.33 2.50
C LYS A 25 24.07 -21.24 3.97
N TYR A 26 23.87 -20.08 4.60
CA TYR A 26 24.13 -19.86 6.03
C TYR A 26 22.96 -20.27 6.94
N GLY A 27 21.86 -20.81 6.38
CA GLY A 27 20.68 -21.22 7.14
C GLY A 27 19.85 -20.06 7.71
N ALA A 28 20.11 -18.84 7.25
CA ALA A 28 19.37 -17.63 7.66
C ALA A 28 18.05 -17.47 6.91
N LEU A 29 17.93 -18.07 5.71
CA LEU A 29 16.68 -18.18 4.96
C LEU A 29 16.35 -19.64 4.70
N GLN A 30 15.07 -20.00 4.81
CA GLN A 30 14.61 -21.29 4.35
C GLN A 30 14.57 -21.32 2.82
N PRO A 31 15.05 -22.41 2.20
CA PRO A 31 15.06 -22.51 0.75
C PRO A 31 13.63 -22.53 0.20
N ILE A 32 13.44 -21.83 -0.92
CA ILE A 32 12.19 -21.82 -1.69
C ILE A 32 12.43 -22.60 -2.98
N SER A 33 11.62 -23.62 -3.22
CA SER A 33 11.69 -24.43 -4.44
C SER A 33 11.28 -23.64 -5.68
N ALA A 34 11.75 -24.06 -6.85
CA ALA A 34 11.37 -23.45 -8.13
C ALA A 34 9.85 -23.52 -8.38
N GLU A 35 9.17 -24.54 -7.85
CA GLU A 35 7.72 -24.69 -7.95
C GLU A 35 6.98 -23.63 -7.10
N GLN A 36 7.45 -23.37 -5.88
CA GLN A 36 6.90 -22.32 -5.01
C GLN A 36 7.10 -20.92 -5.60
N TRP A 37 8.24 -20.67 -6.26
CA TRP A 37 8.46 -19.43 -7.02
C TRP A 37 7.46 -19.27 -8.16
N ARG A 38 7.30 -20.32 -8.99
CA ARG A 38 6.34 -20.30 -10.10
C ARG A 38 4.89 -20.12 -9.63
N LEU A 39 4.54 -20.72 -8.49
CA LEU A 39 3.22 -20.53 -7.87
C LEU A 39 3.02 -19.07 -7.47
N ALA A 40 3.99 -18.45 -6.78
CA ALA A 40 3.91 -17.05 -6.40
C ALA A 40 3.88 -16.11 -7.61
N ASP A 41 4.68 -16.36 -8.64
CA ASP A 41 4.67 -15.61 -9.89
C ASP A 41 3.32 -15.71 -10.60
N THR A 42 2.69 -16.88 -10.57
CA THR A 42 1.34 -17.09 -11.14
C THR A 42 0.30 -16.26 -10.39
N ILE A 43 0.31 -16.28 -9.06
CA ILE A 43 -0.61 -15.51 -8.22
C ILE A 43 -0.40 -14.00 -8.46
N ASN A 44 0.85 -13.53 -8.43
CA ASN A 44 1.17 -12.13 -8.71
C ASN A 44 0.78 -11.73 -10.15
N GLY A 45 0.96 -12.62 -11.12
CA GLY A 45 0.51 -12.41 -12.50
C GLY A 45 -1.01 -12.23 -12.61
N MET A 46 -1.79 -12.95 -11.80
CA MET A 46 -3.25 -12.76 -11.72
C MET A 46 -3.61 -11.39 -11.14
N VAL A 47 -2.91 -10.94 -10.09
CA VAL A 47 -3.08 -9.59 -9.53
C VAL A 47 -2.78 -8.52 -10.58
N ILE A 48 -1.64 -8.63 -11.28
CA ILE A 48 -1.22 -7.69 -12.34
C ILE A 48 -2.22 -7.68 -13.50
N SER A 49 -2.84 -8.82 -13.80
CA SER A 49 -3.86 -8.94 -14.85
C SER A 49 -5.27 -8.57 -14.37
N CYS A 50 -5.41 -8.01 -13.16
CA CYS A 50 -6.67 -7.62 -12.52
C CYS A 50 -7.68 -8.77 -12.31
N ASN A 51 -7.23 -10.02 -12.32
CA ASN A 51 -8.06 -11.20 -12.02
C ASN A 51 -8.04 -11.49 -10.51
N ILE A 52 -8.53 -10.54 -9.70
CA ILE A 52 -8.35 -10.54 -8.24
C ILE A 52 -9.03 -11.74 -7.59
N ASP A 53 -10.25 -12.11 -8.00
CA ASP A 53 -10.96 -13.30 -7.50
C ASP A 53 -10.12 -14.58 -7.61
N GLN A 54 -9.52 -14.81 -8.79
CA GLN A 54 -8.69 -15.98 -9.05
C GLN A 54 -7.39 -15.93 -8.25
N ALA A 55 -6.81 -14.73 -8.10
CA ALA A 55 -5.62 -14.52 -7.27
C ALA A 55 -5.92 -14.88 -5.81
N VAL A 56 -7.08 -14.48 -5.27
CA VAL A 56 -7.51 -14.79 -3.90
C VAL A 56 -7.75 -16.27 -3.71
N GLN A 57 -8.49 -16.91 -4.61
CA GLN A 57 -8.74 -18.35 -4.54
C GLN A 57 -7.43 -19.14 -4.53
N LYS A 58 -6.52 -18.81 -5.46
CA LYS A 58 -5.24 -19.50 -5.57
C LYS A 58 -4.28 -19.19 -4.42
N ALA A 59 -4.33 -17.97 -3.87
CA ALA A 59 -3.59 -17.61 -2.67
C ALA A 59 -4.11 -18.35 -1.43
N ALA A 60 -5.43 -18.48 -1.28
CA ALA A 60 -6.05 -19.23 -0.20
C ALA A 60 -5.66 -20.73 -0.24
N GLU A 61 -5.64 -21.33 -1.43
CA GLU A 61 -5.11 -22.68 -1.65
C GLU A 61 -3.61 -22.77 -1.27
N ALA A 62 -2.80 -21.84 -1.78
CA ALA A 62 -1.36 -21.82 -1.53
C ALA A 62 -1.01 -21.66 -0.04
N ILE A 63 -1.80 -20.91 0.73
CA ILE A 63 -1.64 -20.79 2.20
C ILE A 63 -1.80 -22.16 2.88
N GLY A 64 -2.72 -23.00 2.39
CA GLY A 64 -2.93 -24.34 2.92
C GLY A 64 -1.81 -25.32 2.60
N GLU A 65 -1.16 -25.15 1.45
CA GLU A 65 -0.22 -26.12 0.88
C GLU A 65 1.27 -25.76 1.08
N THR A 66 1.58 -24.49 1.37
CA THR A 66 2.96 -24.01 1.41
C THR A 66 3.40 -23.54 2.81
N PRO A 67 4.69 -23.65 3.14
CA PRO A 67 5.26 -23.06 4.34
C PRO A 67 5.09 -21.53 4.42
N THR A 68 5.05 -20.99 5.62
CA THR A 68 4.80 -19.56 5.91
C THR A 68 5.78 -18.60 5.23
N HIS A 69 7.05 -18.99 5.07
CA HIS A 69 8.05 -18.15 4.40
C HIS A 69 7.77 -17.94 2.91
N VAL A 70 7.02 -18.84 2.27
CA VAL A 70 6.62 -18.72 0.85
C VAL A 70 5.56 -17.64 0.66
N TRP A 71 4.69 -17.43 1.66
CA TRP A 71 3.59 -16.46 1.58
C TRP A 71 4.08 -15.04 1.31
N THR A 72 5.31 -14.77 1.70
CA THR A 72 5.96 -13.47 1.59
C THR A 72 6.21 -13.05 0.14
N LEU A 73 6.16 -14.00 -0.79
CA LEU A 73 6.29 -13.78 -2.22
C LEU A 73 5.01 -13.24 -2.88
N PHE A 74 3.84 -13.47 -2.29
CA PHE A 74 2.55 -13.13 -2.94
C PHE A 74 1.52 -12.47 -2.01
N LEU A 75 1.47 -12.83 -0.73
CA LEU A 75 0.34 -12.53 0.14
C LEU A 75 0.11 -11.04 0.31
N LEU A 76 1.18 -10.24 0.46
CA LEU A 76 1.04 -8.79 0.60
C LEU A 76 0.49 -8.14 -0.68
N ASN A 77 0.83 -8.66 -1.86
CA ASN A 77 0.30 -8.15 -3.12
C ASN A 77 -1.18 -8.50 -3.28
N VAL A 78 -1.57 -9.74 -2.94
CA VAL A 78 -2.98 -10.17 -2.94
C VAL A 78 -3.78 -9.37 -1.91
N TRP A 79 -3.25 -9.20 -0.70
CA TRP A 79 -3.88 -8.41 0.36
C TRP A 79 -4.18 -7.00 -0.09
N ARG A 80 -3.18 -6.30 -0.64
CA ARG A 80 -3.37 -4.96 -1.22
C ARG A 80 -4.44 -4.93 -2.30
N ALA A 81 -4.44 -5.92 -3.20
CA ALA A 81 -5.39 -5.98 -4.29
C ALA A 81 -6.84 -6.20 -3.80
N VAL A 82 -7.00 -7.02 -2.76
CA VAL A 82 -8.30 -7.27 -2.13
C VAL A 82 -8.79 -6.06 -1.36
N LEU A 83 -7.93 -5.42 -0.56
CA LEU A 83 -8.27 -4.17 0.12
C LEU A 83 -8.70 -3.09 -0.88
N ALA A 84 -7.98 -2.95 -1.99
CA ALA A 84 -8.29 -2.01 -3.05
C ALA A 84 -9.57 -2.36 -3.84
N ASN A 85 -10.03 -3.60 -3.80
CA ASN A 85 -11.30 -3.98 -4.46
C ASN A 85 -12.52 -3.53 -3.63
N GLY A 86 -12.36 -3.38 -2.32
CA GLY A 86 -13.46 -3.06 -1.40
C GLY A 86 -14.41 -4.23 -1.11
N ASP A 87 -14.20 -5.40 -1.72
CA ASP A 87 -15.06 -6.57 -1.51
C ASP A 87 -14.70 -7.33 -0.22
N THR A 88 -15.56 -7.16 0.78
CA THR A 88 -15.49 -7.87 2.06
C THR A 88 -15.49 -9.40 1.92
N THR A 89 -16.10 -9.95 0.87
CA THR A 89 -16.15 -11.40 0.62
C THR A 89 -14.77 -11.95 0.27
N MET A 90 -14.00 -11.20 -0.52
CA MET A 90 -12.62 -11.58 -0.87
C MET A 90 -11.70 -11.50 0.35
N VAL A 91 -11.87 -10.47 1.19
CA VAL A 91 -11.18 -10.34 2.47
C VAL A 91 -11.47 -11.56 3.35
N GLU A 92 -12.76 -11.89 3.52
CA GLU A 92 -13.24 -13.02 4.31
C GLU A 92 -12.60 -14.35 3.86
N ASN A 93 -12.61 -14.62 2.55
CA ASN A 93 -12.05 -15.85 2.00
C ASN A 93 -10.55 -15.99 2.31
N LEU A 94 -9.79 -14.91 2.16
CA LEU A 94 -8.35 -14.91 2.45
C LEU A 94 -8.07 -15.04 3.95
N LEU A 95 -8.83 -14.33 4.79
CA LEU A 95 -8.71 -14.40 6.25
C LEU A 95 -9.09 -15.77 6.79
N LEU A 96 -10.07 -16.46 6.20
CA LEU A 96 -10.45 -17.82 6.58
C LEU A 96 -9.32 -18.83 6.32
N ALA A 97 -8.64 -18.70 5.18
CA ALA A 97 -7.46 -19.52 4.87
C ALA A 97 -6.33 -19.25 5.89
N LEU A 98 -6.07 -17.99 6.21
CA LEU A 98 -5.09 -17.61 7.24
C LEU A 98 -5.49 -18.13 8.62
N GLU A 99 -6.74 -17.98 9.05
CA GLU A 99 -7.19 -18.45 10.37
C GLU A 99 -6.98 -19.97 10.51
N THR A 100 -7.31 -20.72 9.46
CA THR A 100 -7.18 -22.18 9.46
C THR A 100 -5.71 -22.60 9.64
N ARG A 101 -4.78 -21.92 8.96
CA ARG A 101 -3.36 -22.30 8.95
C ARG A 101 -2.55 -21.70 10.10
N THR A 102 -2.88 -20.48 10.51
CA THR A 102 -2.14 -19.72 11.53
C THR A 102 -2.40 -20.19 12.96
N ARG A 103 -3.32 -21.15 13.16
CA ARG A 103 -3.44 -21.91 14.41
C ARG A 103 -2.18 -22.72 14.74
N VAL A 104 -1.34 -23.03 13.75
CA VAL A 104 -0.15 -23.87 13.91
C VAL A 104 1.14 -23.03 13.88
N ASP A 105 1.36 -22.28 12.79
CA ASP A 105 2.65 -21.62 12.53
C ASP A 105 2.59 -20.08 12.58
N GLY A 106 1.39 -19.49 12.62
CA GLY A 106 1.19 -18.04 12.51
C GLY A 106 1.65 -17.43 11.16
N VAL A 107 1.35 -16.16 10.96
CA VAL A 107 1.87 -15.33 9.85
C VAL A 107 3.21 -14.75 10.30
N PRO A 108 4.26 -14.76 9.45
CA PRO A 108 5.53 -14.14 9.78
C PRO A 108 5.35 -12.68 10.21
N VAL A 109 6.02 -12.26 11.29
CA VAL A 109 5.80 -10.97 11.97
C VAL A 109 5.80 -9.79 11.00
N TYR A 110 6.84 -9.68 10.18
CA TYR A 110 7.00 -8.58 9.23
C TYR A 110 5.88 -8.53 8.19
N LEU A 111 5.38 -9.71 7.76
CA LEU A 111 4.30 -9.82 6.80
C LEU A 111 2.98 -9.43 7.48
N TRP A 112 2.76 -9.90 8.71
CA TRP A 112 1.60 -9.55 9.52
C TRP A 112 1.54 -8.04 9.78
N GLU A 113 2.65 -7.42 10.18
CA GLU A 113 2.73 -5.96 10.38
C GLU A 113 2.45 -5.19 9.10
N ALA A 114 3.04 -5.62 7.98
CA ALA A 114 2.77 -4.99 6.69
C ALA A 114 1.28 -5.05 6.37
N MET A 115 0.62 -6.20 6.57
CA MET A 115 -0.82 -6.33 6.32
C MET A 115 -1.68 -5.42 7.22
N VAL A 116 -1.31 -5.26 8.50
CA VAL A 116 -1.96 -4.30 9.41
C VAL A 116 -1.79 -2.87 8.91
N ASP A 117 -0.58 -2.50 8.50
CA ASP A 117 -0.30 -1.16 8.01
C ASP A 117 -1.11 -0.86 6.74
N GLU A 118 -1.27 -1.82 5.82
CA GLU A 118 -2.12 -1.63 4.63
C GLU A 118 -3.59 -1.36 4.99
N CYS A 119 -4.13 -1.98 6.04
CA CYS A 119 -5.50 -1.70 6.50
C CYS A 119 -5.65 -0.22 6.87
N SER A 120 -4.65 0.34 7.54
CA SER A 120 -4.69 1.70 8.08
C SER A 120 -4.49 2.82 7.06
N ASN A 121 -4.18 2.48 5.81
CA ASN A 121 -3.89 3.47 4.77
C ASN A 121 -5.06 3.69 3.79
N LEU A 122 -6.23 3.11 4.07
CA LEU A 122 -7.43 3.29 3.24
C LEU A 122 -8.19 4.58 3.60
N THR A 123 -8.80 5.21 2.60
CA THR A 123 -9.63 6.42 2.77
C THR A 123 -11.09 6.09 3.11
N ASP A 124 -11.53 4.84 2.88
CA ASP A 124 -12.78 4.32 3.43
C ASP A 124 -12.56 3.85 4.88
N PHE A 125 -12.94 4.69 5.84
CA PHE A 125 -12.69 4.43 7.26
C PHE A 125 -13.58 3.33 7.84
N VAL A 126 -14.78 3.14 7.32
CA VAL A 126 -15.72 2.12 7.82
C VAL A 126 -15.21 0.75 7.39
N TYR A 127 -14.90 0.59 6.10
CA TYR A 127 -14.31 -0.62 5.56
C TYR A 127 -12.95 -0.91 6.19
N SER A 128 -12.05 0.09 6.25
CA SER A 128 -10.73 -0.03 6.88
C SER A 128 -10.80 -0.56 8.32
N THR A 129 -11.67 0.03 9.13
CA THR A 129 -11.86 -0.38 10.53
C THR A 129 -12.44 -1.79 10.61
N GLY A 130 -13.41 -2.12 9.76
CA GLY A 130 -14.01 -3.46 9.69
C GLY A 130 -12.98 -4.54 9.35
N VAL A 131 -12.22 -4.34 8.27
CA VAL A 131 -11.18 -5.27 7.82
C VAL A 131 -10.07 -5.40 8.85
N LEU A 132 -9.60 -4.30 9.45
CA LEU A 132 -8.59 -4.34 10.51
C LEU A 132 -9.06 -5.19 11.70
N GLN A 133 -10.29 -4.96 12.18
CA GLN A 133 -10.84 -5.74 13.29
C GLN A 133 -10.96 -7.23 12.95
N GLN A 134 -11.36 -7.55 11.72
CA GLN A 134 -11.47 -8.92 11.26
C GLN A 134 -10.09 -9.59 11.15
N PHE A 135 -9.12 -8.90 10.54
CA PHE A 135 -7.74 -9.38 10.41
C PHE A 135 -7.12 -9.70 11.78
N LEU A 136 -7.25 -8.78 12.75
CA LEU A 136 -6.71 -8.97 14.10
C LEU A 136 -7.34 -10.16 14.86
N ARG A 137 -8.56 -10.58 14.47
CA ARG A 137 -9.22 -11.76 15.05
C ARG A 137 -8.80 -13.07 14.36
N SER A 138 -8.65 -13.04 13.04
CA SER A 138 -8.44 -14.24 12.22
C SER A 138 -6.97 -14.58 12.00
N ALA A 139 -6.13 -13.61 11.62
CA ALA A 139 -4.75 -13.87 11.24
C ALA A 139 -3.82 -13.80 12.46
N LYS A 140 -3.36 -14.96 12.93
CA LYS A 140 -2.44 -15.03 14.08
C LYS A 140 -1.00 -14.75 13.66
N CYS A 141 -0.27 -13.94 14.41
CA CYS A 141 1.16 -13.69 14.19
C CYS A 141 2.03 -14.84 14.74
N GLU A 142 3.11 -15.21 14.03
CA GLU A 142 4.03 -16.33 14.35
C GLU A 142 4.67 -16.23 15.75
N VAL A 143 4.81 -15.03 16.30
CA VAL A 143 5.40 -14.83 17.65
C VAL A 143 4.45 -15.25 18.78
N TRP A 144 3.40 -16.05 18.54
CA TRP A 144 2.29 -16.32 19.47
C TRP A 144 2.68 -16.93 20.85
N ASN A 145 3.32 -16.13 21.72
CA ASN A 145 3.57 -16.34 23.14
C ASN A 145 2.70 -15.38 23.98
N GLU A 146 2.68 -15.48 25.31
CA GLU A 146 1.82 -14.62 26.15
C GLU A 146 2.03 -13.10 25.91
N HIS A 147 3.26 -12.69 25.54
CA HIS A 147 3.61 -11.29 25.24
C HIS A 147 3.17 -10.81 23.85
N SER A 148 3.05 -11.72 22.88
CA SER A 148 2.65 -11.41 21.51
C SER A 148 1.20 -10.95 21.38
N SER A 149 0.31 -11.43 22.25
CA SER A 149 -1.09 -11.03 22.27
C SER A 149 -1.24 -9.56 22.65
N THR A 150 -0.36 -9.06 23.51
CA THR A 150 -0.28 -7.65 23.90
C THR A 150 0.29 -6.82 22.77
N TRP A 151 1.37 -7.27 22.12
CA TRP A 151 1.96 -6.57 20.98
C TRP A 151 0.98 -6.44 19.79
N ALA A 152 0.27 -7.52 19.43
CA ALA A 152 -0.69 -7.50 18.33
C ALA A 152 -1.85 -6.54 18.63
N LYS A 153 -2.32 -6.48 19.89
CA LYS A 153 -3.29 -5.48 20.34
C LYS A 153 -2.75 -4.06 20.20
N TRP A 154 -1.52 -3.80 20.63
CA TRP A 154 -0.90 -2.47 20.48
C TRP A 154 -0.75 -2.06 19.02
N ARG A 155 -0.30 -2.96 18.13
CA ARG A 155 -0.23 -2.66 16.69
C ARG A 155 -1.61 -2.38 16.10
N GLY A 156 -2.63 -3.15 16.49
CA GLY A 156 -4.02 -2.88 16.12
C GLY A 156 -4.55 -1.53 16.61
N LEU A 157 -4.22 -1.14 17.84
CA LEU A 157 -4.56 0.17 18.39
C LEU A 157 -3.86 1.31 17.64
N LEU A 158 -2.56 1.17 17.35
CA LEU A 158 -1.81 2.16 16.57
C LEU A 158 -2.37 2.32 15.14
N ALA A 159 -2.75 1.21 14.50
CA ALA A 159 -3.41 1.24 13.19
C ALA A 159 -4.77 1.94 13.26
N SER A 160 -5.56 1.66 14.31
CA SER A 160 -6.85 2.31 14.55
C SER A 160 -6.71 3.82 14.81
N GLU A 161 -5.70 4.23 15.59
CA GLU A 161 -5.41 5.63 15.83
C GLU A 161 -5.01 6.35 14.54
N ARG A 162 -4.18 5.71 13.70
CA ARG A 162 -3.78 6.24 12.40
C ARG A 162 -5.00 6.48 11.48
N ILE A 163 -5.93 5.53 11.42
CA ILE A 163 -7.22 5.72 10.70
C ILE A 163 -7.95 6.95 11.24
N GLY A 164 -8.03 7.10 12.57
CA GLY A 164 -8.67 8.25 13.22
C GLY A 164 -8.01 9.58 12.91
N VAL A 165 -6.67 9.64 12.92
CA VAL A 165 -5.89 10.84 12.58
C VAL A 165 -6.11 11.25 11.12
N ILE A 166 -6.04 10.29 10.18
CA ILE A 166 -6.27 10.56 8.76
C ILE A 166 -7.70 11.07 8.53
N ARG A 167 -8.70 10.40 9.14
CA ARG A 167 -10.10 10.82 9.07
C ARG A 167 -10.31 12.23 9.60
N ARG A 168 -9.74 12.55 10.76
CA ARG A 168 -9.84 13.89 11.37
C ARG A 168 -9.23 14.94 10.45
N ALA A 169 -8.01 14.72 9.98
CA ALA A 169 -7.34 15.63 9.06
C ALA A 169 -8.22 15.90 7.83
N LEU A 170 -8.70 14.86 7.16
CA LEU A 170 -9.55 15.01 5.97
C LEU A 170 -10.86 15.78 6.27
N THR A 171 -11.50 15.50 7.40
CA THR A 171 -12.72 16.19 7.81
C THR A 171 -12.45 17.68 8.06
N GLU A 172 -11.39 18.01 8.80
CA GLU A 172 -10.99 19.39 9.07
C GLU A 172 -10.67 20.16 7.78
N ARG A 173 -9.95 19.55 6.84
CA ARG A 173 -9.62 20.20 5.56
C ARG A 173 -10.88 20.49 4.73
N GLN A 174 -11.87 19.60 4.77
CA GLN A 174 -13.18 19.84 4.15
C GLN A 174 -13.96 20.97 4.83
N GLU A 175 -14.04 20.98 6.16
CA GLU A 175 -14.74 22.01 6.94
C GLU A 175 -14.12 23.40 6.76
N LEU A 176 -12.80 23.47 6.70
CA LEU A 176 -12.04 24.70 6.43
C LEU A 176 -12.06 25.11 4.96
N GLY A 177 -12.56 24.25 4.06
CA GLY A 177 -12.57 24.50 2.62
C GLY A 177 -11.16 24.66 2.03
N ILE A 178 -10.17 23.93 2.58
CA ILE A 178 -8.80 23.94 2.06
C ILE A 178 -8.82 23.41 0.64
N ARG A 179 -8.37 24.22 -0.31
CA ARG A 179 -8.35 23.86 -1.71
C ARG A 179 -7.18 22.93 -2.01
N PRO A 180 -7.39 21.89 -2.83
CA PRO A 180 -6.29 21.09 -3.31
C PRO A 180 -5.36 21.90 -4.22
N VAL A 181 -4.13 21.44 -4.28
CA VAL A 181 -3.12 21.93 -5.21
C VAL A 181 -3.17 21.10 -6.49
N ARG A 182 -3.19 21.77 -7.65
CA ARG A 182 -3.00 21.07 -8.92
C ARG A 182 -1.55 20.65 -9.08
N VAL A 183 -1.36 19.36 -9.34
CA VAL A 183 -0.05 18.75 -9.55
C VAL A 183 -0.03 18.03 -10.88
N GLN A 184 1.14 17.99 -11.51
CA GLN A 184 1.32 17.24 -12.73
C GLN A 184 2.03 15.92 -12.44
N MET A 185 1.46 14.81 -12.90
CA MET A 185 2.10 13.51 -12.78
C MET A 185 3.26 13.39 -13.77
N LYS A 186 4.46 13.15 -13.27
CA LYS A 186 5.67 12.94 -14.07
C LYS A 186 5.89 11.48 -14.45
N SER A 187 5.56 10.58 -13.53
CA SER A 187 5.75 9.15 -13.69
C SER A 187 4.78 8.40 -12.80
N CYS A 188 4.21 7.32 -13.31
CA CYS A 188 3.35 6.41 -12.56
C CYS A 188 3.92 5.00 -12.67
N VAL A 189 4.57 4.52 -11.60
CA VAL A 189 5.06 3.14 -11.47
C VAL A 189 4.59 2.61 -10.14
N LEU A 190 3.32 2.21 -10.10
CA LEU A 190 2.63 1.88 -8.86
C LEU A 190 3.41 0.86 -8.01
N PRO A 191 3.40 0.98 -6.67
CA PRO A 191 2.68 1.98 -5.89
C PRO A 191 3.43 3.33 -5.84
N ILE A 192 4.52 3.49 -6.59
CA ILE A 192 5.35 4.68 -6.56
C ILE A 192 4.91 5.64 -7.67
N VAL A 193 4.49 6.83 -7.28
CA VAL A 193 4.12 7.90 -8.21
C VAL A 193 5.08 9.07 -8.03
N GLN A 194 5.39 9.77 -9.12
CA GLN A 194 6.11 11.03 -9.07
C GLN A 194 5.21 12.14 -9.58
N VAL A 195 5.01 13.15 -8.75
CA VAL A 195 4.28 14.37 -9.09
C VAL A 195 5.23 15.56 -9.08
N VAL A 196 4.86 16.60 -9.80
CA VAL A 196 5.59 17.86 -9.88
C VAL A 196 4.72 18.96 -9.29
N VAL A 197 5.27 19.66 -8.32
CA VAL A 197 4.66 20.79 -7.61
C VAL A 197 5.56 22.01 -7.71
N PRO A 198 5.00 23.23 -7.77
CA PRO A 198 5.78 24.46 -7.59
C PRO A 198 6.58 24.44 -6.27
N THR A 199 7.81 24.93 -6.29
CA THR A 199 8.72 24.81 -5.13
C THR A 199 8.32 25.70 -3.96
N ASP A 200 7.75 26.87 -4.24
CA ASP A 200 7.11 27.76 -3.27
C ASP A 200 5.99 27.03 -2.54
N LEU A 201 5.10 26.39 -3.29
CA LEU A 201 3.96 25.66 -2.74
C LEU A 201 4.39 24.42 -1.93
N ALA A 202 5.41 23.70 -2.40
CA ALA A 202 6.01 22.60 -1.63
C ALA A 202 6.65 23.08 -0.32
N ALA A 203 7.18 24.31 -0.29
CA ALA A 203 7.74 24.91 0.92
C ALA A 203 6.64 25.41 1.88
N ASP A 204 5.58 26.01 1.35
CA ASP A 204 4.43 26.50 2.14
C ASP A 204 3.71 25.37 2.89
N HIS A 205 3.74 24.16 2.35
CA HIS A 205 3.19 22.96 2.98
C HIS A 205 4.23 22.13 3.76
N ASP A 206 5.45 22.64 3.95
CA ASP A 206 6.59 21.94 4.59
C ASP A 206 6.74 20.48 4.14
N MET A 207 6.69 20.26 2.81
CA MET A 207 6.70 18.91 2.26
C MET A 207 8.01 18.17 2.57
N GLY A 208 7.93 17.30 3.56
CA GLY A 208 9.01 16.45 4.03
C GLY A 208 8.89 15.01 3.56
N ALA A 209 9.89 14.19 3.88
CA ALA A 209 9.67 12.75 3.89
C ALA A 209 8.63 12.42 4.98
N ASP A 210 7.80 11.41 4.71
CA ASP A 210 6.70 10.93 5.56
C ASP A 210 5.45 11.81 5.63
N SER A 211 5.45 12.97 4.95
CA SER A 211 4.25 13.79 4.75
C SER A 211 3.12 12.99 4.10
N MET A 212 1.90 13.16 4.60
CA MET A 212 0.72 12.51 4.04
C MET A 212 0.01 13.42 3.05
N VAL A 213 -0.37 12.85 1.92
CA VAL A 213 -1.10 13.54 0.86
C VAL A 213 -2.27 12.71 0.39
N VAL A 214 -3.26 13.36 -0.17
CA VAL A 214 -4.41 12.71 -0.79
C VAL A 214 -4.52 13.18 -2.23
N LEU A 215 -4.53 12.22 -3.15
CA LEU A 215 -4.62 12.44 -4.59
C LEU A 215 -6.03 12.10 -5.08
N PHE A 216 -6.59 12.96 -5.92
CA PHE A 216 -7.87 12.73 -6.58
C PHE A 216 -7.90 13.38 -7.97
N SER A 217 -8.93 13.06 -8.75
CA SER A 217 -9.04 13.55 -10.13
C SER A 217 -9.08 15.08 -10.17
N ALA A 218 -8.44 15.68 -11.19
CA ALA A 218 -8.45 17.13 -11.39
C ALA A 218 -9.85 17.71 -11.60
N ASP A 219 -10.77 16.90 -12.12
CA ASP A 219 -12.16 17.28 -12.43
C ASP A 219 -13.10 17.12 -11.22
N GLU A 220 -12.60 16.57 -10.11
CA GLU A 220 -13.39 16.33 -8.91
C GLU A 220 -13.10 17.36 -7.82
N GLU A 221 -14.13 17.70 -7.06
CA GLU A 221 -13.95 18.41 -5.79
C GLU A 221 -13.75 17.41 -4.67
N PHE A 222 -12.81 17.69 -3.75
CA PHE A 222 -12.65 16.87 -2.56
C PHE A 222 -13.93 16.91 -1.72
N ARG A 223 -14.53 15.74 -1.53
CA ARG A 223 -15.65 15.53 -0.64
C ARG A 223 -15.52 14.18 0.05
N LEU A 224 -15.73 14.19 1.35
CA LEU A 224 -16.12 13.04 2.14
C LEU A 224 -17.64 12.92 2.06
N ASP A 225 -18.12 11.73 1.74
CA ASP A 225 -19.55 11.45 1.81
C ASP A 225 -20.02 11.22 3.26
N ALA A 226 -21.28 10.78 3.42
CA ALA A 226 -21.86 10.55 4.74
C ALA A 226 -21.23 9.36 5.49
N SER A 227 -20.62 8.39 4.80
CA SER A 227 -19.85 7.30 5.41
C SER A 227 -18.40 7.71 5.72
N GLY A 228 -17.96 8.85 5.18
CA GLY A 228 -16.59 9.35 5.31
C GLY A 228 -15.68 8.78 4.23
N GLU A 229 -16.23 8.25 3.15
CA GLU A 229 -15.50 7.77 1.98
C GLU A 229 -15.17 8.93 1.03
N SER A 230 -14.07 8.78 0.29
CA SER A 230 -13.69 9.67 -0.79
C SER A 230 -13.18 8.85 -1.98
N ALA A 231 -13.42 9.33 -3.21
CA ALA A 231 -12.77 8.81 -4.41
C ALA A 231 -11.25 9.06 -4.44
N ALA A 232 -10.71 9.67 -3.38
CA ALA A 232 -9.31 10.01 -3.25
C ALA A 232 -8.44 8.87 -2.69
N VAL A 233 -7.14 8.95 -2.99
CA VAL A 233 -6.13 7.95 -2.67
C VAL A 233 -5.08 8.54 -1.77
N LEU A 234 -4.78 7.86 -0.66
CA LEU A 234 -3.74 8.27 0.28
C LEU A 234 -2.34 7.95 -0.29
N GLY A 235 -1.44 8.92 -0.18
CA GLY A 235 -0.03 8.80 -0.51
C GLY A 235 0.84 9.27 0.64
N VAL A 236 2.03 8.68 0.75
CA VAL A 236 3.08 9.12 1.68
C VAL A 236 4.27 9.59 0.87
N VAL A 237 4.78 10.78 1.17
CA VAL A 237 5.98 11.31 0.53
C VAL A 237 7.20 10.50 0.94
N THR A 238 7.86 9.86 -0.01
CA THR A 238 9.13 9.14 0.26
C THR A 238 10.35 10.00 -0.02
N SER A 239 10.22 11.02 -0.88
CA SER A 239 11.29 11.95 -1.19
C SER A 239 10.76 13.18 -1.91
N ALA A 240 11.31 14.35 -1.63
CA ALA A 240 11.13 15.57 -2.43
C ALA A 240 12.48 16.04 -2.98
N LYS A 241 12.56 16.27 -4.29
CA LYS A 241 13.77 16.77 -4.96
C LYS A 241 13.45 18.05 -5.71
N ARG A 242 14.05 19.15 -5.25
CA ARG A 242 13.96 20.45 -5.90
C ARG A 242 14.78 20.47 -7.17
N ASP A 243 14.20 21.02 -8.23
CA ASP A 243 14.87 21.33 -9.47
C ASP A 243 15.09 22.86 -9.52
N MET A 244 16.35 23.27 -9.32
CA MET A 244 16.74 24.67 -9.19
C MET A 244 16.57 25.45 -10.50
N ASP A 245 16.57 24.76 -11.65
CA ASP A 245 16.50 25.40 -12.97
C ASP A 245 15.07 25.69 -13.39
N THR A 246 14.11 24.87 -12.93
CA THR A 246 12.68 24.99 -13.31
C THR A 246 11.82 25.61 -12.22
N GLY A 247 12.33 25.75 -10.99
CA GLY A 247 11.54 26.19 -9.85
C GLY A 247 10.48 25.16 -9.42
N MET A 248 10.58 23.92 -9.89
CA MET A 248 9.66 22.84 -9.57
C MET A 248 10.28 21.84 -8.61
N THR A 249 9.46 21.23 -7.77
CA THR A 249 9.86 20.13 -6.88
C THR A 249 9.23 18.84 -7.38
N THR A 250 10.06 17.84 -7.67
CA THR A 250 9.58 16.48 -7.95
C THR A 250 9.40 15.75 -6.63
N VAL A 251 8.16 15.34 -6.35
CA VAL A 251 7.80 14.61 -5.14
C VAL A 251 7.51 13.17 -5.51
N THR A 252 8.21 12.25 -4.86
CA THR A 252 7.95 10.81 -4.98
C THR A 252 7.02 10.40 -3.84
N LEU A 253 5.91 9.78 -4.22
CA LEU A 253 4.86 9.31 -3.33
C LEU A 253 4.81 7.78 -3.39
N LYS A 254 4.65 7.15 -2.24
CA LYS A 254 4.20 5.76 -2.14
C LYS A 254 2.71 5.78 -1.81
N LEU A 255 1.90 5.24 -2.71
CA LEU A 255 0.46 5.17 -2.54
C LEU A 255 0.06 3.98 -1.67
N ALA A 256 -1.04 4.17 -0.93
CA ALA A 256 -1.64 3.24 0.01
C ALA A 256 -2.38 2.07 -0.65
N SER A 257 -2.81 2.20 -1.90
CA SER A 257 -3.56 1.17 -2.63
C SER A 257 -3.05 1.09 -4.09
N LYS A 258 -3.10 -0.11 -4.69
CA LYS A 258 -2.50 -0.40 -6.01
C LYS A 258 -3.57 -0.68 -7.07
N GLU A 259 -3.38 -0.03 -8.22
CA GLU A 259 -3.88 -0.32 -9.57
C GLU A 259 -5.40 -0.34 -9.76
N ALA A 260 -6.14 -1.28 -9.18
CA ALA A 260 -7.55 -1.52 -9.54
C ALA A 260 -8.48 -0.35 -9.17
N GLU A 261 -8.22 0.30 -8.04
CA GLU A 261 -8.98 1.47 -7.59
C GLU A 261 -8.48 2.78 -8.20
N TYR A 262 -7.22 2.83 -8.63
CA TYR A 262 -6.62 4.04 -9.18
C TYR A 262 -7.18 4.31 -10.59
N ASP A 263 -7.36 3.27 -11.40
CA ASP A 263 -8.05 3.37 -12.70
C ASP A 263 -9.58 3.56 -12.55
N ALA A 264 -10.19 3.01 -11.48
CA ALA A 264 -11.64 3.07 -11.26
C ALA A 264 -12.13 4.36 -10.58
N ARG A 265 -11.39 4.90 -9.59
CA ARG A 265 -11.77 6.10 -8.81
C ARG A 265 -11.24 7.41 -9.39
N LEU A 266 -10.09 7.42 -10.07
CA LEU A 266 -9.58 8.63 -10.75
C LEU A 266 -10.10 8.79 -12.19
N GLY A 267 -11.01 7.90 -12.63
CA GLY A 267 -11.63 7.97 -13.94
C GLY A 267 -10.71 7.70 -15.14
N ALA A 268 -9.48 7.21 -14.92
CA ALA A 268 -8.48 7.08 -15.97
C ALA A 268 -8.32 5.63 -16.40
N LYS A 269 -8.71 5.33 -17.64
CA LYS A 269 -8.16 4.19 -18.37
C LYS A 269 -6.68 4.49 -18.66
N ASN A 270 -5.80 4.08 -17.76
CA ASN A 270 -4.34 4.29 -17.80
C ASN A 270 -3.94 5.74 -17.50
N LEU A 271 -3.67 6.08 -16.24
CA LEU A 271 -2.98 7.34 -15.97
C LEU A 271 -1.61 7.34 -16.64
N MET A 272 -1.48 8.17 -17.68
CA MET A 272 -0.23 8.34 -18.40
C MET A 272 0.62 9.41 -17.71
N ALA A 273 1.94 9.38 -17.95
CA ALA A 273 2.78 10.52 -17.61
C ALA A 273 2.20 11.80 -18.25
N ASN A 274 2.12 12.87 -17.47
CA ASN A 274 1.60 14.22 -17.76
C ASN A 274 0.13 14.52 -17.44
N GLU A 275 -0.61 13.64 -16.75
CA GLU A 275 -1.94 13.98 -16.25
C GLU A 275 -1.92 15.00 -15.11
N GLU A 276 -2.93 15.87 -15.06
CA GLU A 276 -3.19 16.76 -13.92
C GLU A 276 -3.98 16.00 -12.84
N LEU A 277 -3.58 16.19 -11.60
CA LEU A 277 -4.25 15.65 -10.41
C LEU A 277 -4.45 16.75 -9.39
N ASN A 278 -5.41 16.56 -8.52
CA ASN A 278 -5.55 17.35 -7.30
C ASN A 278 -4.78 16.66 -6.16
N CYS A 279 -3.98 17.42 -5.43
CA CYS A 279 -3.21 16.97 -4.27
C CYS A 279 -3.61 17.80 -3.04
N LEU A 280 -4.17 17.14 -2.04
CA LEU A 280 -4.48 17.73 -0.74
C LEU A 280 -3.44 17.29 0.28
N PHE A 281 -2.79 18.25 0.92
CA PHE A 281 -1.81 18.00 1.98
C PHE A 281 -2.50 17.78 3.31
N LEU A 282 -2.12 16.71 4.02
CA LEU A 282 -2.72 16.35 5.31
C LEU A 282 -1.90 16.82 6.50
N ASP A 283 -0.65 17.27 6.31
CA ASP A 283 0.19 17.71 7.41
C ASP A 283 -0.31 19.01 8.06
N ASP A 284 -0.04 19.15 9.35
CA ASP A 284 -0.66 20.10 10.29
C ASP A 284 -0.15 21.56 10.21
N THR A 285 0.53 21.96 9.14
CA THR A 285 1.23 23.25 9.14
C THR A 285 0.35 24.50 8.97
N ASN A 286 -0.98 24.37 8.86
CA ASN A 286 -1.87 25.53 8.69
C ASN A 286 -3.09 25.58 9.63
N VAL A 287 -3.02 24.98 10.82
CA VAL A 287 -3.94 25.31 11.92
C VAL A 287 -3.24 26.21 12.94
N THR A 288 -3.10 27.50 12.60
CA THR A 288 -2.88 28.60 13.55
C THR A 288 -3.70 29.81 13.15
#